data_AF-M1ZZQ8-F1
#
_entry.id   AF-M1ZZQ8-F1
#
_cell.length_a   1.000
_cell.length_b   1.000
_cell.length_c   1.000
_cell.angle_alpha   90.00
_cell.angle_beta   90.00
_cell.angle_gamma   90.00
#
_symmetry.space_group_name_H-M   'P 1'
#
loop_
_entity.id
_entity.type
_entity.pdbx_description
1 polymer ?
#
loop_
_entity_poly.entity_id
_entity_poly.type
_entity_poly.pdbx_seq_one_letter_code
_entity_poly.pdbx_strand_id
1 'polypeptide(L)'
;DIGKLNYKVDIIKKSIIVIVDKITNSRIKKFQNIKSVYVHYNHPYLGYCILKQYNKYSEKMLYLIKNHHNENIINKELSLLIYSDNLN
;
A
#
# COMPACT_ATOMS: atom_id res chain seq x y z
N ASP A 1 6.96 4.24 1.14
CA ASP A 1 5.48 4.19 1.09
C ASP A 1 4.86 4.86 2.33
N ILE A 2 4.25 6.03 2.11
CA ILE A 2 3.80 6.98 3.15
C ILE A 2 2.54 6.50 3.90
N GLY A 3 1.74 5.63 3.28
CA GLY A 3 0.54 5.06 3.88
C GLY A 3 0.80 4.16 5.09
N LYS A 4 2.06 3.76 5.29
CA LYS A 4 2.52 2.96 6.42
C LYS A 4 3.01 3.83 7.61
N LEU A 5 2.99 5.16 7.52
CA LEU A 5 3.51 6.06 8.58
C LEU A 5 2.85 5.86 9.96
N ASN A 6 1.54 5.63 9.99
CA ASN A 6 0.79 5.41 11.24
C ASN A 6 1.03 4.01 11.85
N TYR A 7 1.89 3.21 11.22
CA TYR A 7 2.35 1.91 11.67
C TYR A 7 3.66 2.06 12.45
N LYS A 8 3.64 2.87 13.52
CA LYS A 8 4.84 3.24 14.27
C LYS A 8 5.40 2.15 15.19
N VAL A 9 5.02 0.87 15.03
CA VAL A 9 5.53 -0.22 15.88
C VAL A 9 5.70 -1.53 15.10
N ASP A 10 6.92 -2.06 15.19
CA ASP A 10 7.44 -3.38 14.79
C ASP A 10 7.63 -3.69 13.31
N ILE A 11 8.86 -3.45 12.84
CA ILE A 11 9.50 -4.21 11.74
C ILE A 11 9.16 -5.71 11.85
N ILE A 12 9.13 -6.25 13.07
CA ILE A 12 8.75 -7.64 13.36
C ILE A 12 7.33 -7.95 12.88
N LYS A 13 6.33 -7.12 13.21
CA LYS A 13 4.94 -7.32 12.77
C LYS A 13 4.80 -7.20 11.26
N LYS A 14 5.55 -6.28 10.63
CA LYS A 14 5.60 -6.18 9.17
C LYS A 14 6.13 -7.48 8.57
N SER A 15 7.26 -7.97 9.06
CA SER A 15 7.87 -9.22 8.57
C SER A 15 6.94 -10.42 8.75
N ILE A 16 6.29 -10.54 9.92
CA ILE A 16 5.29 -11.60 10.17
C ILE A 16 4.14 -11.50 9.17
N ILE A 17 3.57 -10.30 8.97
CA ILE A 17 2.45 -10.14 8.02
C ILE A 17 2.87 -10.50 6.60
N VAL A 18 4.04 -10.08 6.13
CA VAL A 18 4.53 -10.42 4.79
C VAL A 18 4.74 -11.94 4.63
N ILE A 19 5.36 -12.60 5.62
CA ILE A 19 5.58 -14.05 5.59
C ILE A 19 4.24 -14.79 5.58
N VAL A 20 3.32 -14.43 6.46
CA VAL A 20 2.01 -15.08 6.56
C VAL A 20 1.17 -14.80 5.31
N ASP A 21 1.19 -13.59 4.77
CA ASP A 21 0.53 -13.23 3.51
C ASP A 21 0.97 -14.16 2.37
N LYS A 22 2.29 -14.34 2.23
CA LYS A 22 2.89 -15.22 1.23
C LYS A 22 2.51 -16.69 1.45
N ILE A 23 2.62 -17.22 2.67
CA ILE A 23 2.28 -18.62 2.99
C ILE A 23 0.78 -18.89 2.76
N THR A 24 -0.07 -17.89 3.03
CA THR A 24 -1.51 -18.05 2.94
C THR A 24 -2.09 -17.65 1.58
N ASN A 25 -1.27 -17.27 0.60
CA ASN A 25 -1.70 -16.72 -0.69
C ASN A 25 -2.78 -15.64 -0.50
N SER A 26 -2.48 -14.65 0.34
CA SER A 26 -3.36 -13.52 0.64
C SER A 26 -4.68 -13.83 1.34
N ARG A 27 -4.88 -15.06 1.85
CA ARG A 27 -6.09 -15.41 2.61
C ARG A 27 -6.21 -14.65 3.93
N ILE A 28 -5.11 -14.14 4.50
CA ILE A 28 -5.19 -13.28 5.69
C ILE A 28 -5.86 -11.94 5.42
N LYS A 29 -6.05 -11.55 4.16
CA LYS A 29 -6.81 -10.34 3.78
C LYS A 29 -8.18 -10.27 4.42
N LYS A 30 -8.82 -11.40 4.76
CA LYS A 30 -10.12 -11.40 5.46
C LYS A 30 -10.07 -10.79 6.86
N PHE A 31 -8.90 -10.76 7.51
CA PHE A 31 -8.72 -10.23 8.87
C PHE A 31 -8.46 -8.71 8.87
N GLN A 32 -9.25 -7.93 8.12
CA GLN A 32 -9.13 -6.47 8.04
C GLN A 32 -9.39 -5.77 9.39
N ASN A 33 -9.98 -6.47 10.36
CA ASN A 33 -10.11 -6.00 11.74
C ASN A 33 -8.75 -5.87 12.46
N ILE A 34 -7.72 -6.60 12.02
CA ILE A 34 -6.37 -6.46 12.55
C ILE A 34 -5.68 -5.29 11.86
N LYS A 35 -5.29 -4.26 12.63
CA LYS A 35 -4.68 -3.02 12.10
C LYS A 35 -3.47 -3.27 11.17
N SER A 36 -2.66 -4.28 11.47
CA SER A 36 -1.49 -4.66 10.67
C SER A 36 -1.85 -5.20 9.30
N VAL A 37 -2.84 -6.10 9.26
CA VAL A 37 -3.42 -6.64 8.03
C VAL A 37 -4.06 -5.50 7.24
N TYR A 38 -4.86 -4.66 7.90
CA TYR A 38 -5.51 -3.52 7.26
C TYR A 38 -4.51 -2.58 6.58
N VAL A 39 -3.45 -2.18 7.29
CA VAL A 39 -2.42 -1.32 6.72
C VAL A 39 -1.68 -2.01 5.58
N HIS A 40 -1.33 -3.30 5.71
CA HIS A 40 -0.65 -4.06 4.66
C HIS A 40 -1.40 -4.02 3.33
N TYR A 41 -2.71 -4.24 3.32
CA TYR A 41 -3.49 -4.25 2.08
C TYR A 41 -4.00 -2.87 1.61
N ASN A 42 -4.11 -1.90 2.51
CA ASN A 42 -4.76 -0.61 2.20
C ASN A 42 -3.79 0.59 2.22
N HIS A 43 -2.48 0.37 2.43
CA HIS A 43 -1.51 1.47 2.45
C HIS A 43 -1.53 2.39 1.21
N PRO A 44 -1.82 1.94 -0.04
CA PRO A 44 -1.90 2.88 -1.16
C PRO A 44 -3.00 3.93 -0.94
N TYR A 45 -4.17 3.47 -0.47
CA TYR A 45 -5.28 4.34 -0.12
C TYR A 45 -4.98 5.20 1.11
N LEU A 46 -4.36 4.65 2.15
CA LEU A 46 -3.98 5.42 3.34
C LEU A 46 -2.96 6.52 2.98
N GLY A 47 -2.02 6.23 2.08
CA GLY A 47 -1.06 7.19 1.58
C GLY A 47 -1.74 8.32 0.80
N TYR A 48 -2.70 7.98 -0.06
CA TYR A 48 -3.58 8.97 -0.70
C TYR A 48 -4.29 9.86 0.33
N CYS A 49 -4.91 9.28 1.36
CA CYS A 49 -5.63 10.04 2.39
C CYS A 49 -4.70 11.00 3.14
N ILE A 50 -3.51 10.55 3.53
CA ILE A 50 -2.50 11.38 4.21
C ILE A 50 -2.08 12.54 3.29
N LEU A 51 -1.73 12.26 2.03
CA LEU A 51 -1.22 13.29 1.13
C LEU A 51 -2.28 14.29 0.70
N LYS A 52 -3.53 13.83 0.51
CA LYS A 52 -4.66 14.71 0.17
C LYS A 52 -4.90 15.78 1.23
N GLN A 53 -4.70 15.46 2.52
CA GLN A 53 -4.87 16.42 3.61
C GLN A 53 -3.90 17.61 3.53
N TYR A 54 -2.74 17.45 2.89
CA TYR A 54 -1.78 18.55 2.75
C TYR A 54 -2.16 19.55 1.65
N ASN A 55 -3.12 19.23 0.77
CA ASN A 55 -3.58 20.08 -0.33
C ASN A 55 -2.45 20.71 -1.18
N LYS A 56 -1.33 20.00 -1.35
CA LYS A 56 -0.12 20.45 -2.06
C LYS A 56 0.26 19.57 -3.25
N TYR A 57 -0.35 18.39 -3.35
CA TYR A 57 -0.01 17.40 -4.35
C TYR A 57 -1.04 17.40 -5.47
N SER A 58 -0.59 17.20 -6.71
CA SER A 58 -1.48 17.14 -7.86
C SER A 58 -2.38 15.92 -7.80
N GLU A 59 -3.58 16.03 -8.37
CA GLU A 59 -4.51 14.88 -8.52
C GLU A 59 -3.85 13.70 -9.24
N LYS A 60 -2.96 13.98 -10.18
CA LYS A 60 -2.17 12.96 -10.88
C LYS A 60 -1.25 12.19 -9.92
N MET A 61 -0.52 12.89 -9.05
CA MET A 61 0.32 12.23 -8.05
C MET A 61 -0.50 11.44 -7.04
N LEU A 62 -1.61 12.01 -6.57
CA LEU A 62 -2.56 11.34 -5.68
C LEU A 62 -3.15 10.07 -6.32
N TYR A 63 -3.48 10.13 -7.62
CA TYR A 63 -3.96 8.99 -8.39
C TYR A 63 -2.93 7.86 -8.47
N LEU A 64 -1.67 8.18 -8.79
CA LEU A 64 -0.60 7.18 -8.85
C LEU A 64 -0.43 6.49 -7.49
N ILE A 65 -0.40 7.26 -6.40
CA ILE A 65 -0.23 6.73 -5.05
C ILE A 65 -1.42 5.88 -4.63
N LYS A 66 -2.65 6.27 -4.96
CA LYS A 66 -3.84 5.47 -4.61
C LYS A 66 -3.84 4.11 -5.33
N ASN A 67 -3.28 4.03 -6.53
CA ASN A 67 -3.48 2.91 -7.45
C ASN A 67 -2.23 2.05 -7.70
N HIS A 68 -1.08 2.33 -7.09
CA HIS A 68 0.19 1.62 -7.38
C HIS A 68 0.23 0.13 -7.03
N HIS A 69 -0.87 -0.47 -6.58
CA HIS A 69 -1.04 -1.91 -6.38
C HIS A 69 -2.06 -2.52 -7.38
N ASN A 70 -2.64 -1.71 -8.26
CA ASN A 70 -3.68 -2.13 -9.18
C ASN A 70 -3.10 -2.35 -10.58
N GLU A 71 -2.65 -3.58 -10.81
CA GLU A 71 -2.05 -4.02 -12.09
C GLU A 71 -3.04 -4.03 -13.25
N ASN A 72 -4.35 -3.94 -12.99
CA ASN A 72 -5.38 -3.92 -14.03
C ASN A 72 -5.54 -2.54 -14.70
N ILE A 73 -4.91 -1.49 -14.17
CA ILE A 73 -5.01 -0.13 -14.73
C ILE A 73 -3.93 0.08 -15.78
N ILE A 74 -4.36 0.38 -17.01
CA ILE A 74 -3.47 0.69 -18.12
C ILE A 74 -3.11 2.19 -18.06
N ASN A 75 -1.99 2.51 -17.43
CA ASN A 75 -1.41 3.85 -17.40
C ASN A 75 0.12 3.76 -17.34
N LYS A 76 0.83 4.37 -18.29
CA LYS A 76 2.29 4.23 -18.46
C LYS A 76 3.08 4.55 -17.19
N GLU A 77 2.74 5.64 -16.51
CA GLU A 77 3.44 6.07 -15.30
C GLU A 77 3.12 5.18 -14.11
N LEU A 78 1.87 4.74 -14.01
CA LEU A 78 1.46 3.78 -12.99
C LEU A 78 2.14 2.43 -13.18
N SER A 79 2.24 1.95 -14.41
CA SER A 79 2.94 0.71 -14.76
C SER A 79 4.42 0.80 -14.40
N LEU A 80 5.07 1.94 -14.66
CA LEU A 80 6.46 2.18 -14.25
C LEU A 80 6.61 2.13 -12.72
N LEU A 81 5.66 2.75 -12.00
CA LEU A 81 5.66 2.76 -10.54
C LEU A 81 5.46 1.37 -9.95
N ILE A 82 4.47 0.61 -10.43
CA ILE A 82 4.21 -0.79 -10.04
C ILE A 82 5.43 -1.65 -10.30
N TYR A 83 6.02 -1.55 -11.49
CA TYR A 83 7.22 -2.30 -11.85
C TYR A 83 8.37 -2.02 -10.87
N SER A 84 8.57 -0.74 -10.52
CA SER A 84 9.63 -0.35 -9.59
C SER A 84 9.37 -0.83 -8.15
N ASP A 85 8.11 -0.86 -7.72
CA ASP A 85 7.72 -1.34 -6.38
C ASP A 85 7.94 -2.86 -6.26
N ASN A 86 7.64 -3.62 -7.31
CA ASN A 86 7.80 -5.08 -7.37
C ASN A 86 9.27 -5.56 -7.44
N LEU A 87 10.24 -4.67 -7.69
CA LEU A 87 11.67 -5.01 -7.69
C LEU A 87 12.29 -5.13 -6.28
N ASN A 88 11.58 -4.70 -5.23
CA ASN A 88 12.05 -4.69 -3.84
C ASN A 88 11.28 -5.69 -2.96
#